data_AF-A0A291TD33-F1
#
_entry.id   AF-A0A291TD33-F1
#
_cell.length_a   1.000
_cell.length_b   1.000
_cell.length_c   1.000
_cell.angle_alpha   90.00
_cell.angle_beta   90.00
_cell.angle_gamma   90.00
#
_symmetry.space_group_name_H-M   'P 1'
#
loop_
_entity.id
_entity.type
_entity.pdbx_description
1 polymer ?
#
loop_
_entity_poly.entity_id
_entity_poly.type
_entity_poly.pdbx_seq_one_letter_code
_entity_poly.pdbx_strand_id
1 'polypeptide(L)'
;MIQNWKFQRGDIFFTRFDNAIGSEQSGNRPAVVLQNDVGNFYSPTLIVATLTSKAAKKYTQPTHCLLVNEFLSVPSIVQAEQIFTVDKSRVLKFLGHLTPEEMDRVDDAVRASLALNPMGSIQRLPPIIRSTAAYAPPEVVDGKPPLYPYTPIKSSFEDAGSVEDMMLYTELEAAVHAMIQRLEYSFTFNPSLLTIPKRKQQVAEILKEAETYIWRIKEEMRCA
;
A
#
# COMPACT_ATOMS: atom_id res chain seq x y z
N MET A 1 -36.36 6.32 -16.76
CA MET A 1 -35.87 4.94 -16.95
C MET A 1 -34.91 4.65 -15.81
N ILE A 2 -35.23 3.70 -14.94
CA ILE A 2 -34.30 3.26 -13.90
C ILE A 2 -33.26 2.39 -14.61
N GLN A 3 -32.05 2.91 -14.79
CA GLN A 3 -30.94 2.10 -15.31
C GLN A 3 -30.55 1.09 -14.22
N ASN A 4 -30.84 -0.19 -14.46
CA ASN A 4 -30.41 -1.29 -13.60
C ASN A 4 -28.93 -1.58 -13.82
N TRP A 5 -28.07 -0.71 -13.30
CA TRP A 5 -26.65 -1.01 -13.26
C TRP A 5 -26.34 -2.03 -12.18
N LYS A 6 -25.53 -3.02 -12.53
CA LYS A 6 -24.85 -3.88 -11.57
C LYS A 6 -23.56 -3.16 -11.18
N PHE A 7 -23.53 -2.61 -9.97
CA PHE A 7 -22.37 -1.89 -9.45
C PHE A 7 -21.34 -2.88 -8.93
N GLN A 8 -20.10 -2.77 -9.42
CA GLN A 8 -18.97 -3.56 -8.97
C GLN A 8 -17.82 -2.67 -8.52
N ARG A 9 -17.01 -3.18 -7.60
CA ARG A 9 -15.78 -2.54 -7.17
C ARG A 9 -14.83 -2.39 -8.36
N GLY A 10 -14.23 -1.21 -8.50
CA GLY A 10 -13.37 -0.89 -9.65
C GLY A 10 -14.13 -0.33 -10.86
N ASP A 11 -15.46 -0.31 -10.85
CA ASP A 11 -16.21 0.42 -11.86
C ASP A 11 -15.97 1.92 -11.75
N ILE A 12 -15.83 2.58 -12.90
CA ILE A 12 -15.80 4.03 -13.00
C ILE A 12 -17.10 4.53 -13.57
N PHE A 13 -17.78 5.39 -12.80
CA PHE A 13 -18.99 6.05 -13.23
C PHE A 13 -18.83 7.57 -13.24
N PHE A 14 -19.44 8.21 -14.22
CA PHE A 14 -19.69 9.64 -14.20
C PHE A 14 -20.80 9.93 -13.18
N THR A 15 -20.47 10.67 -12.13
CA THR A 15 -21.30 10.83 -10.93
C THR A 15 -21.46 12.31 -10.60
N ARG A 16 -22.64 12.68 -10.10
CA ARG A 16 -22.99 14.05 -9.70
C ARG A 16 -22.66 14.32 -8.24
N PHE A 17 -21.75 15.28 -8.00
CA PHE A 17 -21.39 15.78 -6.68
C PHE A 17 -21.90 17.22 -6.49
N ASP A 18 -23.04 17.37 -5.81
CA ASP A 18 -23.65 18.67 -5.50
C ASP A 18 -23.42 19.02 -4.03
N ASN A 19 -23.61 20.31 -3.68
CA ASN A 19 -23.57 20.82 -2.30
C ASN A 19 -22.22 20.66 -1.59
N ALA A 20 -21.13 20.62 -2.33
CA ALA A 20 -19.78 20.60 -1.77
C ALA A 20 -19.48 21.89 -1.01
N ILE A 21 -18.83 21.75 0.15
CA ILE A 21 -18.39 22.88 0.98
C ILE A 21 -16.86 22.95 0.96
N GLY A 22 -16.31 24.15 0.77
CA GLY A 22 -14.87 24.38 0.84
C GLY A 22 -14.08 23.63 -0.25
N SER A 23 -13.23 22.69 0.16
CA SER A 23 -12.32 21.93 -0.74
C SER A 23 -12.83 20.54 -1.12
N GLU A 24 -14.07 20.21 -0.75
CA GLU A 24 -14.75 19.01 -1.24
C GLU A 24 -14.86 19.03 -2.77
N GLN A 25 -14.61 17.88 -3.41
CA GLN A 25 -14.79 17.78 -4.85
C GLN A 25 -16.26 17.93 -5.24
N SER A 26 -16.49 18.74 -6.27
CA SER A 26 -17.82 19.10 -6.76
C SER A 26 -17.95 18.96 -8.27
N GLY A 27 -19.19 19.09 -8.74
CA GLY A 27 -19.57 18.97 -10.14
C GLY A 27 -19.69 17.53 -10.61
N ASN A 28 -20.14 17.37 -11.86
CA ASN A 28 -20.22 16.05 -12.48
C ASN A 28 -18.83 15.61 -12.90
N ARG A 29 -18.37 14.47 -12.38
CA ARG A 29 -17.04 13.95 -12.66
C ARG A 29 -17.00 12.42 -12.57
N PRO A 30 -15.99 11.78 -13.19
CA PRO A 30 -15.75 10.37 -12.97
C PRO A 30 -15.42 10.10 -11.50
N ALA A 31 -15.91 8.97 -11.00
CA ALA A 31 -15.59 8.44 -9.68
C ALA A 31 -15.46 6.92 -9.77
N VAL A 32 -14.48 6.36 -9.06
CA VAL A 32 -14.25 4.92 -8.97
C VAL A 32 -14.99 4.36 -7.76
N VAL A 33 -15.66 3.21 -7.93
CA VAL A 33 -16.33 2.48 -6.85
C VAL A 33 -15.30 1.74 -6.00
N LEU A 34 -15.21 2.11 -4.72
CA LEU A 34 -14.31 1.50 -3.73
C LEU A 34 -15.01 0.43 -2.87
N GLN A 35 -16.33 0.59 -2.71
CA GLN A 35 -17.15 -0.30 -1.88
C GLN A 35 -17.12 -1.74 -2.40
N ASN A 36 -17.17 -2.70 -1.49
CA ASN A 36 -17.22 -4.13 -1.82
C ASN A 36 -18.53 -4.50 -2.54
N ASP A 37 -18.48 -5.57 -3.33
CA ASP A 37 -19.60 -5.99 -4.20
C ASP A 37 -20.87 -6.39 -3.45
N VAL A 38 -20.73 -6.96 -2.24
CA VAL A 38 -21.89 -7.30 -1.39
C VAL A 38 -22.62 -6.02 -0.97
N GLY A 39 -21.88 -5.02 -0.51
CA GLY A 39 -22.41 -3.69 -0.20
C GLY A 39 -23.01 -3.03 -1.43
N ASN A 40 -22.34 -3.09 -2.58
CA ASN A 40 -22.85 -2.55 -3.85
C ASN A 40 -24.16 -3.20 -4.28
N PHE A 41 -24.36 -4.48 -3.98
CA PHE A 41 -25.58 -5.20 -4.31
C PHE A 41 -26.75 -4.79 -3.41
N TYR A 42 -26.58 -4.84 -2.08
CA TYR A 42 -27.68 -4.65 -1.13
C TYR A 42 -27.92 -3.19 -0.71
N SER A 43 -26.90 -2.34 -0.69
CA SER A 43 -27.02 -0.96 -0.20
C SER A 43 -27.65 -0.05 -1.25
N PRO A 44 -28.45 0.97 -0.88
CA PRO A 44 -28.85 2.04 -1.79
C PRO A 44 -27.69 2.99 -2.14
N THR A 45 -26.56 2.91 -1.41
CA THR A 45 -25.40 3.79 -1.58
C THR A 45 -24.16 3.07 -2.08
N LEU A 46 -23.20 3.85 -2.57
CA LEU A 46 -21.85 3.44 -2.98
C LEU A 46 -20.82 4.29 -2.24
N ILE A 47 -19.67 3.71 -1.90
CA ILE A 47 -18.48 4.45 -1.48
C ILE A 47 -17.57 4.60 -2.70
N VAL A 48 -17.26 5.84 -3.06
CA VAL A 48 -16.51 6.19 -4.28
C VAL A 48 -15.38 7.17 -3.99
N ALA A 49 -14.31 7.13 -4.77
CA ALA A 49 -13.29 8.18 -4.81
C ALA A 49 -13.38 8.97 -6.12
N THR A 50 -13.23 10.28 -6.04
CA THR A 50 -13.35 11.17 -7.21
C THR A 50 -12.10 11.17 -8.07
N LEU A 51 -12.28 11.40 -9.38
CA LEU A 51 -11.18 11.59 -10.33
C LEU A 51 -11.04 13.06 -10.73
N THR A 52 -9.80 13.45 -11.03
CA THR A 52 -9.45 14.77 -11.56
C THR A 52 -8.50 14.67 -12.75
N SER A 53 -8.76 15.46 -13.80
CA SER A 53 -7.89 15.57 -14.97
C SER A 53 -6.66 16.47 -14.74
N LYS A 54 -6.53 17.09 -13.56
CA LYS A 54 -5.41 17.98 -13.20
C LYS A 54 -4.17 17.19 -12.79
N ALA A 55 -3.70 16.29 -13.64
CA ALA A 55 -2.59 15.37 -13.35
C ALA A 55 -1.25 16.10 -13.10
N ALA A 56 -1.02 17.22 -13.79
CA ALA A 56 0.28 17.90 -13.84
C ALA A 56 0.76 18.55 -12.52
N LYS A 57 -0.09 18.71 -11.50
CA LYS A 57 0.26 19.47 -10.27
C LYS A 57 0.41 18.62 -9.01
N LYS A 58 0.07 17.32 -9.03
CA LYS A 58 -0.14 16.57 -7.78
C LYS A 58 0.28 15.09 -7.78
N TYR A 59 1.01 14.60 -8.78
CA TYR A 59 1.35 13.17 -8.90
C TYR A 59 2.21 12.59 -7.75
N THR A 60 2.73 13.43 -6.85
CA THR A 60 3.65 13.02 -5.78
C THR A 60 2.99 12.69 -4.45
N GLN A 61 1.66 12.85 -4.32
CA GLN A 61 0.97 12.54 -3.07
C GLN A 61 0.67 11.04 -2.98
N PRO A 62 0.87 10.41 -1.80
CA PRO A 62 0.63 8.98 -1.62
C PRO A 62 -0.86 8.60 -1.72
N THR A 63 -1.77 9.58 -1.64
CA THR A 63 -3.23 9.38 -1.81
C THR A 63 -3.69 9.48 -3.27
N HIS A 64 -2.77 9.67 -4.21
CA HIS A 64 -3.08 9.83 -5.63
C HIS A 64 -2.68 8.61 -6.44
N CYS A 65 -3.60 8.13 -7.28
CA CYS A 65 -3.33 7.07 -8.25
C CYS A 65 -3.59 7.58 -9.68
N LEU A 66 -2.56 7.56 -10.53
CA LEU A 66 -2.69 7.94 -11.93
C LEU A 66 -3.28 6.79 -12.75
N LEU A 67 -4.34 7.10 -13.48
CA LEU A 67 -5.03 6.23 -14.43
C LEU A 67 -4.88 6.76 -15.84
N VAL A 68 -4.52 5.86 -16.76
CA VAL A 68 -4.34 6.13 -18.19
C VAL A 68 -5.11 5.05 -18.94
N ASN A 69 -6.40 5.31 -19.16
CA ASN A 69 -7.30 4.35 -19.80
C ASN A 69 -8.03 5.00 -20.98
N GLU A 70 -8.33 4.22 -22.00
CA GLU A 70 -9.01 4.72 -23.21
C GLU A 70 -10.46 5.17 -22.94
N PHE A 71 -11.11 4.60 -21.93
CA PHE A 71 -12.45 5.00 -21.52
C PHE A 71 -12.48 6.33 -20.74
N LEU A 72 -11.31 6.86 -20.36
CA LEU A 72 -11.15 8.21 -19.85
C LEU A 72 -10.67 9.09 -21.00
N SER A 73 -11.35 10.22 -21.22
CA SER A 73 -10.98 11.15 -22.31
C SER A 73 -9.59 11.75 -22.14
N VAL A 74 -9.06 11.76 -20.92
CA VAL A 74 -7.73 12.26 -20.56
C VAL A 74 -7.15 11.45 -19.40
N PRO A 75 -5.81 11.37 -19.26
CA PRO A 75 -5.16 10.85 -18.06
C PRO A 75 -5.73 11.54 -16.81
N SER A 76 -6.14 10.74 -15.83
CA SER A 76 -6.85 11.21 -14.65
C SER A 76 -6.24 10.65 -13.38
N ILE A 77 -6.31 11.41 -12.29
CA ILE A 77 -5.84 10.99 -10.98
C ILE A 77 -7.06 10.67 -10.11
N VAL A 78 -7.07 9.47 -9.52
CA VAL A 78 -7.96 9.13 -8.40
C VAL A 78 -7.44 9.83 -7.15
N GLN A 79 -8.32 10.55 -6.46
CA GLN A 79 -8.01 11.27 -5.22
C GLN A 79 -8.57 10.51 -4.02
N ALA A 80 -7.75 9.66 -3.39
CA ALA A 80 -8.19 8.84 -2.25
C ALA A 80 -8.47 9.67 -0.98
N GLU A 81 -8.03 10.93 -0.92
CA GLU A 81 -8.42 11.87 0.13
C GLU A 81 -9.82 12.48 -0.09
N GLN A 82 -10.45 12.20 -1.23
CA GLN A 82 -11.77 12.71 -1.64
C GLN A 82 -12.74 11.53 -1.85
N ILE A 83 -12.99 10.79 -0.77
CA ILE A 83 -13.92 9.67 -0.71
C ILE A 83 -15.30 10.16 -0.26
N PHE A 84 -16.33 9.72 -0.97
CA PHE A 84 -17.73 10.07 -0.69
C PHE A 84 -18.58 8.80 -0.61
N THR A 85 -19.56 8.83 0.28
CA THR A 85 -20.70 7.93 0.19
C THR A 85 -21.78 8.63 -0.62
N VAL A 86 -22.17 8.06 -1.75
CA VAL A 86 -23.15 8.63 -2.68
C VAL A 86 -24.34 7.70 -2.85
N ASP A 87 -25.52 8.28 -3.00
CA ASP A 87 -26.71 7.53 -3.40
C ASP A 87 -26.57 7.09 -4.88
N LYS A 88 -27.03 5.87 -5.20
CA LYS A 88 -26.96 5.32 -6.57
C LYS A 88 -27.67 6.21 -7.61
N SER A 89 -28.64 7.03 -7.21
CA SER A 89 -29.30 8.01 -8.10
C SER A 89 -28.38 9.15 -8.57
N ARG A 90 -27.22 9.36 -7.92
CA ARG A 90 -26.22 10.35 -8.35
C ARG A 90 -25.39 9.87 -9.54
N VAL A 91 -25.46 8.58 -9.86
CA VAL A 91 -24.73 7.98 -10.97
C VAL A 91 -25.42 8.33 -12.28
N LEU A 92 -24.67 8.88 -13.24
CA LEU A 92 -25.20 9.40 -14.51
C LEU A 92 -24.86 8.50 -15.70
N LYS A 93 -23.66 7.92 -15.72
CA LYS A 93 -23.17 7.09 -16.83
C LYS A 93 -22.04 6.16 -16.40
N PHE A 94 -22.04 4.93 -16.89
CA PHE A 94 -20.89 4.03 -16.80
C PHE A 94 -19.80 4.42 -17.80
N LEU A 95 -18.55 4.46 -17.37
CA LEU A 95 -17.40 4.79 -18.23
C LEU A 95 -16.55 3.57 -18.54
N GLY A 96 -16.22 2.76 -17.54
CA GLY A 96 -15.36 1.59 -17.70
C GLY A 96 -15.09 0.88 -16.38
N HIS A 97 -14.26 -0.13 -16.43
CA HIS A 97 -13.84 -0.94 -15.27
C HIS A 97 -12.32 -0.97 -15.21
N LEU A 98 -11.77 -0.84 -14.00
CA LEU A 98 -10.34 -0.91 -13.77
C LEU A 98 -9.81 -2.34 -13.91
N THR A 99 -8.58 -2.50 -14.38
CA THR A 99 -7.91 -3.80 -14.27
C THR A 99 -7.55 -4.11 -12.81
N PRO A 100 -7.30 -5.39 -12.46
CA PRO A 100 -6.86 -5.74 -11.11
C PRO A 100 -5.63 -4.95 -10.64
N GLU A 101 -4.65 -4.74 -11.51
CA GLU A 101 -3.42 -4.00 -11.20
C GLU A 101 -3.69 -2.51 -10.95
N GLU A 102 -4.66 -1.93 -11.64
CA GLU A 102 -5.08 -0.54 -11.42
C GLU A 102 -5.83 -0.41 -10.09
N MET A 103 -6.70 -1.37 -9.79
CA MET A 103 -7.44 -1.41 -8.54
C MET A 103 -6.51 -1.59 -7.33
N ASP A 104 -5.47 -2.43 -7.45
CA ASP A 104 -4.45 -2.60 -6.41
C ASP A 104 -3.73 -1.27 -6.09
N ARG A 105 -3.38 -0.49 -7.11
CA ARG A 105 -2.78 0.85 -6.92
C ARG A 105 -3.76 1.84 -6.28
N VAL A 106 -5.04 1.75 -6.61
CA VAL A 106 -6.09 2.54 -5.93
C VAL A 106 -6.20 2.12 -4.46
N ASP A 107 -6.09 0.83 -4.16
CA ASP A 107 -6.15 0.31 -2.79
C ASP A 107 -4.97 0.80 -1.95
N ASP A 108 -3.76 0.86 -2.51
CA ASP A 108 -2.61 1.45 -1.83
C ASP A 108 -2.85 2.93 -1.48
N ALA A 109 -3.42 3.70 -2.42
CA ALA A 109 -3.75 5.10 -2.18
C ALA A 109 -4.84 5.26 -1.09
N VAL A 110 -5.85 4.39 -1.07
CA VAL A 110 -6.89 4.35 -0.03
C VAL A 110 -6.31 3.96 1.33
N ARG A 111 -5.45 2.94 1.38
CA ARG A 111 -4.74 2.55 2.61
C ARG A 111 -3.89 3.69 3.15
N ALA A 112 -3.17 4.40 2.29
CA ALA A 112 -2.39 5.57 2.67
C ALA A 112 -3.31 6.69 3.20
N SER A 113 -4.43 6.97 2.52
CA SER A 113 -5.34 8.04 2.91
C SER A 113 -6.06 7.77 4.24
N LEU A 114 -6.43 6.52 4.52
CA LEU A 114 -7.16 6.12 5.71
C LEU A 114 -6.27 5.53 6.81
N ALA A 115 -4.94 5.53 6.59
CA ALA A 115 -3.95 4.91 7.48
C ALA A 115 -4.24 3.43 7.82
N LEU A 116 -4.77 2.67 6.85
CA LEU A 116 -5.15 1.25 7.00
C LEU A 116 -4.00 0.28 6.68
N ASN A 117 -2.77 0.77 6.56
CA ASN A 117 -1.61 -0.10 6.46
C ASN A 117 -1.50 -0.95 7.74
N PRO A 118 -1.15 -2.25 7.64
CA PRO A 118 -1.03 -3.15 8.81
C PRO A 118 -0.02 -2.66 9.86
N MET A 119 0.84 -1.70 9.51
CA MET A 119 1.67 -0.93 10.44
C MET A 119 1.00 0.38 10.82
N GLY A 120 -0.14 0.31 11.51
CA GLY A 120 -1.02 1.44 11.83
C GLY A 120 -0.30 2.76 12.15
N SER A 121 -0.88 3.85 11.65
CA SER A 121 -0.41 5.24 11.64
C SER A 121 0.69 5.55 10.62
N ILE A 122 0.47 6.60 9.82
CA ILE A 122 1.57 7.44 9.35
C ILE A 122 2.22 7.97 10.64
N GLN A 123 3.10 7.19 11.26
CA GLN A 123 4.05 7.74 12.19
C GLN A 123 4.85 8.70 11.34
N ARG A 124 4.72 10.01 11.59
CA ARG A 124 5.88 10.87 11.42
C ARG A 124 6.97 10.15 12.18
N LEU A 125 7.92 9.55 11.47
CA LEU A 125 9.11 8.97 12.07
C LEU A 125 9.56 10.00 13.11
N PRO A 126 9.63 9.64 14.41
CA PRO A 126 10.14 10.59 15.39
C PRO A 126 11.50 11.04 14.86
N PRO A 127 11.82 12.36 14.89
CA PRO A 127 13.15 12.80 14.50
C PRO A 127 14.15 11.95 15.28
N ILE A 128 15.20 11.48 14.60
CA ILE A 128 16.21 10.62 15.21
C ILE A 128 16.76 11.36 16.44
N ILE A 129 16.27 11.01 17.62
CA ILE A 129 16.86 11.44 18.87
C ILE A 129 18.08 10.57 19.03
N ARG A 130 19.25 11.13 18.72
CA ARG A 130 20.53 10.48 19.00
C ARG A 130 20.72 10.40 20.51
N SER A 131 20.08 9.41 21.13
CA SER A 131 20.44 8.96 22.47
C SER A 131 21.77 8.24 22.35
N THR A 132 22.85 8.90 22.74
CA THR A 132 24.16 8.29 22.93
C THR A 132 24.18 7.29 24.10
N ALA A 133 23.10 7.19 24.87
CA ALA A 133 23.05 6.44 26.12
C ALA A 133 22.43 5.03 26.00
N ALA A 134 21.82 4.66 24.87
CA ALA A 134 21.32 3.30 24.64
C ALA A 134 22.34 2.37 23.94
N TYR A 135 23.54 2.89 23.66
CA TYR A 135 24.56 2.26 22.83
C TYR A 135 25.92 2.19 23.52
N ALA A 136 25.95 1.96 24.84
CA ALA A 136 27.13 1.33 25.42
C ALA A 136 27.09 -0.15 25.00
N PRO A 137 28.05 -0.64 24.20
CA PRO A 137 28.10 -2.06 23.86
C PRO A 137 28.24 -2.86 25.16
N PRO A 138 27.47 -3.95 25.38
CA PRO A 138 27.79 -4.86 26.47
C PRO A 138 29.18 -5.42 26.22
N GLU A 139 30.03 -5.38 27.24
CA GLU A 139 31.34 -6.02 27.19
C GLU A 139 31.14 -7.50 26.82
N VAL A 140 31.91 -7.95 25.84
CA VAL A 140 31.95 -9.36 25.41
C VAL A 140 32.54 -10.17 26.55
N VAL A 141 31.68 -10.82 27.34
CA VAL A 141 32.10 -11.85 28.28
C VAL A 141 32.03 -13.20 27.56
N ASP A 142 33.17 -13.89 27.50
CA ASP A 142 33.32 -15.29 27.07
C ASP A 142 32.93 -15.65 25.62
N GLY A 143 33.29 -14.80 24.66
CA GLY A 143 33.37 -15.21 23.24
C GLY A 143 32.06 -15.65 22.59
N LYS A 144 30.90 -15.38 23.22
CA LYS A 144 29.58 -15.59 22.64
C LYS A 144 29.13 -14.33 21.88
N PRO A 145 28.41 -14.45 20.75
CA PRO A 145 27.93 -13.29 20.01
C PRO A 145 27.03 -12.39 20.89
N PRO A 146 27.09 -11.06 20.72
CA PRO A 146 26.26 -10.13 21.49
C PRO A 146 24.77 -10.42 21.25
N LEU A 147 24.01 -10.47 22.35
CA LEU A 147 22.56 -10.64 22.31
C LEU A 147 21.91 -9.26 22.11
N TYR A 148 21.34 -9.03 20.92
CA TYR A 148 20.69 -7.77 20.58
C TYR A 148 19.21 -7.77 21.03
N PRO A 149 18.65 -6.62 21.46
CA PRO A 149 17.23 -6.50 21.76
C PRO A 149 16.42 -6.69 20.47
N TYR A 150 15.72 -7.82 20.42
CA TYR A 150 14.85 -8.26 19.33
C TYR A 150 13.53 -7.49 19.32
N THR A 151 13.05 -7.12 18.12
CA THR A 151 11.62 -6.82 17.93
C THR A 151 10.99 -8.04 17.26
N PRO A 152 10.13 -8.79 17.96
CA PRO A 152 9.47 -9.94 17.35
C PRO A 152 8.66 -9.59 16.11
N ILE A 153 8.92 -10.30 15.00
CA ILE A 153 7.92 -10.40 13.95
C ILE A 153 6.75 -11.15 14.59
N LYS A 154 5.59 -10.50 14.68
CA LYS A 154 4.37 -11.17 15.14
C LYS A 154 3.96 -12.18 14.06
N SER A 155 4.22 -13.44 14.34
CA SER A 155 3.77 -14.58 13.56
C SER A 155 2.55 -15.17 14.29
N SER A 156 1.46 -15.43 13.56
CA SER A 156 0.27 -16.12 14.09
C SER A 156 0.17 -17.46 13.37
N PHE A 157 0.99 -18.43 13.78
CA PHE A 157 1.03 -19.74 13.15
C PHE A 157 0.72 -20.82 14.19
N GLU A 158 -0.56 -20.92 14.56
CA GLU A 158 -1.05 -21.93 15.52
C GLU A 158 -1.37 -23.29 14.83
N ASP A 159 -1.36 -23.37 13.50
CA ASP A 159 -1.92 -24.51 12.73
C ASP A 159 -0.90 -25.23 11.81
N ALA A 160 0.26 -25.69 12.33
CA ALA A 160 1.13 -26.60 11.57
C ALA A 160 0.63 -28.05 11.67
N GLY A 161 0.31 -28.69 10.54
CA GLY A 161 -0.28 -30.04 10.49
C GLY A 161 0.67 -31.20 10.84
N SER A 162 1.99 -30.97 10.83
CA SER A 162 3.03 -31.96 11.17
C SER A 162 4.29 -31.31 11.75
N VAL A 163 5.16 -32.13 12.36
CA VAL A 163 6.46 -31.69 12.93
C VAL A 163 7.43 -31.26 11.82
N GLU A 164 7.38 -31.94 10.67
CA GLU A 164 8.21 -31.63 9.50
C GLU A 164 7.84 -30.27 8.90
N ASP A 165 6.54 -29.96 8.82
CA ASP A 165 6.06 -28.64 8.39
C ASP A 165 6.51 -27.55 9.36
N MET A 166 6.41 -27.79 10.67
CA MET A 166 6.88 -26.86 11.69
C MET A 166 8.38 -26.56 11.57
N MET A 167 9.21 -27.56 11.25
CA MET A 167 10.64 -27.36 11.03
C MET A 167 10.91 -26.51 9.78
N LEU A 168 10.25 -26.81 8.66
CA LEU A 168 10.35 -26.02 7.42
C LEU A 168 9.93 -24.55 7.64
N TYR A 169 8.86 -24.32 8.41
CA TYR A 169 8.42 -22.96 8.75
C TYR A 169 9.42 -22.22 9.63
N THR A 170 10.00 -22.91 10.62
CA THR A 170 11.00 -22.32 11.51
C THR A 170 12.27 -21.94 10.75
N GLU A 171 12.69 -22.76 9.78
CA GLU A 171 13.82 -22.46 8.90
C GLU A 171 13.58 -21.22 8.04
N LEU A 172 12.37 -21.11 7.45
CA LEU A 172 11.99 -19.94 6.66
C LEU A 172 11.96 -18.65 7.50
N GLU A 173 11.38 -18.72 8.71
CA GLU A 173 11.34 -17.60 9.64
C GLU A 173 12.75 -17.15 10.03
N ALA A 174 13.63 -18.09 10.37
CA ALA A 174 15.03 -17.81 10.70
C ALA A 174 15.78 -17.14 9.54
N ALA A 175 15.54 -17.59 8.30
CA ALA A 175 16.17 -17.02 7.11
C ALA A 175 15.73 -15.56 6.86
N VAL A 176 14.43 -15.27 6.99
CA VAL A 176 13.89 -13.92 6.83
C VAL A 176 14.44 -12.99 7.92
N HIS A 177 14.46 -13.46 9.18
CA HIS A 177 15.02 -12.71 10.29
C HIS A 177 16.51 -12.36 10.09
N ALA A 178 17.31 -13.32 9.64
CA ALA A 178 18.74 -13.10 9.38
C ALA A 178 18.98 -12.06 8.27
N MET A 179 18.12 -12.04 7.25
CA MET A 179 18.20 -11.06 6.16
C MET A 179 17.93 -9.63 6.65
N ILE A 180 16.88 -9.44 7.44
CA ILE A 180 16.49 -8.12 7.99
C ILE A 180 17.61 -7.56 8.87
N GLN A 181 18.15 -8.37 9.79
CA GLN A 181 19.23 -7.96 10.68
C GLN A 181 20.49 -7.48 9.91
N ARG A 182 20.85 -8.17 8.82
CA ARG A 182 22.00 -7.79 7.99
C ARG A 182 21.78 -6.48 7.24
N LEU A 183 20.55 -6.21 6.79
CA LEU A 183 20.20 -4.95 6.14
C LEU A 183 20.26 -3.79 7.13
N GLU A 184 19.66 -3.96 8.31
CA GLU A 184 19.67 -2.94 9.37
C GLU A 184 21.10 -2.61 9.81
N TYR A 185 21.94 -3.62 10.02
CA TYR A 185 23.36 -3.43 10.33
C TYR A 185 24.07 -2.63 9.22
N SER A 186 23.87 -3.01 7.96
CA SER A 186 24.53 -2.37 6.82
C SER A 186 24.19 -0.89 6.71
N PHE A 187 22.93 -0.51 6.91
CA PHE A 187 22.51 0.90 6.84
C PHE A 187 22.84 1.69 8.11
N THR A 188 22.88 1.05 9.27
CA THR A 188 23.18 1.71 10.55
C THR A 188 24.68 2.04 10.66
N PHE A 189 25.55 1.11 10.27
CA PHE A 189 27.00 1.25 10.47
C PHE A 189 27.76 1.74 9.24
N ASN A 190 27.15 1.72 8.05
CA ASN A 190 27.74 2.28 6.81
C ASN A 190 26.84 3.35 6.19
N PRO A 191 26.68 4.53 6.82
CA PRO A 191 25.80 5.59 6.32
C PRO A 191 26.26 6.14 4.95
N SER A 192 27.51 5.91 4.56
CA SER A 192 28.06 6.24 3.24
C SER A 192 27.36 5.52 2.08
N LEU A 193 26.69 4.39 2.35
CA LEU A 193 25.90 3.65 1.37
C LEU A 193 24.73 4.48 0.81
N LEU A 194 24.16 5.37 1.64
CA LEU A 194 22.99 6.17 1.28
C LEU A 194 23.33 7.61 0.92
N THR A 195 24.54 8.08 1.21
CA THR A 195 24.98 9.45 0.93
C THR A 195 25.81 9.58 -0.34
N ILE A 196 26.53 8.53 -0.76
CA ILE A 196 27.31 8.54 -2.01
C ILE A 196 26.38 8.17 -3.18
N PRO A 197 26.24 9.02 -4.23
CA PRO A 197 25.29 8.79 -5.33
C PRO A 197 25.45 7.43 -6.02
N LYS A 198 26.70 7.02 -6.29
CA LYS A 198 26.99 5.71 -6.90
C LYS A 198 26.58 4.54 -6.00
N ARG A 199 26.80 4.65 -4.68
CA ARG A 199 26.41 3.60 -3.72
C ARG A 199 24.89 3.55 -3.55
N LYS A 200 24.24 4.71 -3.52
CA LYS A 200 22.79 4.82 -3.47
C LYS A 200 22.12 4.16 -4.69
N GLN A 201 22.69 4.35 -5.88
CA GLN A 201 22.23 3.67 -7.09
C GLN A 201 22.39 2.15 -6.99
N GLN A 202 23.55 1.67 -6.52
CA GLN A 202 23.79 0.23 -6.33
C GLN A 202 22.82 -0.38 -5.31
N VAL A 203 22.53 0.32 -4.20
CA VAL A 203 21.54 -0.11 -3.23
C VAL A 203 20.14 -0.18 -3.85
N ALA A 204 19.76 0.80 -4.67
CA ALA A 204 18.47 0.80 -5.36
C ALA A 204 18.33 -0.37 -6.35
N GLU A 205 19.41 -0.73 -7.06
CA GLU A 205 19.45 -1.89 -7.96
C GLU A 205 19.24 -3.21 -7.18
N ILE A 206 19.94 -3.37 -6.05
CA ILE A 206 19.80 -4.55 -5.17
C ILE A 206 18.36 -4.68 -4.63
N LEU A 207 17.75 -3.57 -4.20
CA LEU A 207 16.38 -3.59 -3.68
C LEU A 207 15.37 -3.95 -4.78
N LYS A 208 15.54 -3.41 -5.99
CA LYS A 208 14.70 -3.74 -7.15
C LYS A 208 14.78 -5.22 -7.53
N GLU A 209 15.96 -5.81 -7.44
CA GLU A 209 16.14 -7.24 -7.68
C GLU A 209 15.42 -8.07 -6.60
N ALA A 210 15.56 -7.69 -5.32
CA ALA A 210 14.85 -8.34 -4.22
C ALA A 210 13.31 -8.27 -4.39
N GLU A 211 12.77 -7.13 -4.81
CA GLU A 211 11.34 -6.96 -5.13
C GLU A 211 10.88 -7.92 -6.23
N THR A 212 11.71 -8.16 -7.23
CA THR A 212 11.42 -9.11 -8.33
C THR A 212 11.32 -10.54 -7.83
N TYR A 213 12.26 -10.97 -6.96
CA TYR A 213 12.19 -12.30 -6.34
C TYR A 213 10.97 -12.46 -5.44
N ILE A 214 10.66 -11.45 -4.62
CA ILE A 214 9.47 -11.45 -3.77
C ILE A 214 8.19 -11.55 -4.61
N TRP A 215 8.12 -10.81 -5.73
CA TRP A 215 7.00 -10.88 -6.65
C TRP A 215 6.83 -12.29 -7.23
N ARG A 216 7.93 -12.91 -7.69
CA ARG A 216 7.89 -14.27 -8.25
C ARG A 216 7.40 -15.29 -7.22
N ILE A 217 7.88 -15.22 -5.98
CA ILE A 217 7.42 -16.11 -4.90
C ILE A 217 5.91 -15.94 -4.68
N LYS A 218 5.42 -14.69 -4.65
CA LYS A 218 3.98 -14.41 -4.50
C LYS A 218 3.15 -14.97 -5.66
N GLU A 219 3.68 -14.91 -6.88
CA GLU A 219 2.99 -15.41 -8.06
C GLU A 219 2.96 -16.95 -8.09
N GLU A 220 4.05 -17.61 -7.71
CA GLU A 220 4.10 -19.06 -7.54
C GLU A 220 3.11 -19.53 -6.46
N MET A 221 2.98 -18.79 -5.34
CA MET A 221 1.96 -19.05 -4.32
C MET A 221 0.52 -18.86 -4.79
N ARG A 222 0.27 -17.96 -5.77
CA ARG A 222 -1.06 -17.76 -6.36
C ARG A 222 -1.44 -18.84 -7.36
N CYS A 223 -0.43 -19.45 -7.99
CA CYS A 223 -0.61 -20.52 -8.99
C CYS A 223 -0.71 -21.93 -8.38
N ALA A 224 -0.33 -22.10 -7.11
CA ALA A 224 -0.43 -23.33 -6.34
C ALA A 224 -1.80 -23.47 -5.66
#